data_AF-A0A6P9C922-F1
#
_entry.id   AF-A0A6P9C922-F1
#
_cell.length_a   1.000
_cell.length_b   1.000
_cell.length_c   1.000
_cell.angle_alpha   90.00
_cell.angle_beta   90.00
_cell.angle_gamma   90.00
#
_symmetry.space_group_name_H-M   'P 1'
#
loop_
_entity.id
_entity.type
_entity.pdbx_description
1 polymer ?
#
loop_
_entity_poly.entity_id
_entity_poly.type
_entity_poly.pdbx_seq_one_letter_code
_entity_poly.pdbx_strand_id
1 'polypeptide(L)'
;MTDKIPKCPVCSGVVKPDIIFFGEELPHRFFLHLTDFPMADLLFIVGTSLEVEPFASLAGAVRGSVPRVLINRDLVGPFVVRSQHNDVAELGDVISGVEKVVELLGWKEELQELIKKEKEKVGHFDLKTLPLALFLFCWLEL
;
A
#
# COMPACT_ATOMS: atom_id res chain seq x y z
N MET A 1 7.24 -29.05 13.82
CA MET A 1 7.60 -28.38 12.56
C MET A 1 9.05 -27.96 12.71
N THR A 2 9.93 -28.40 11.82
CA THR A 2 11.38 -28.23 12.00
C THR A 2 11.78 -26.82 11.57
N ASP A 3 12.21 -25.97 12.50
CA ASP A 3 12.74 -24.61 12.29
C ASP A 3 14.05 -24.65 11.48
N LYS A 4 13.97 -25.00 10.20
CA LYS A 4 15.14 -25.13 9.33
C LYS A 4 15.38 -23.82 8.58
N ILE A 5 16.50 -23.16 8.89
CA ILE A 5 16.94 -21.94 8.20
C ILE A 5 17.21 -22.26 6.71
N PRO A 6 16.59 -21.53 5.76
CA PRO A 6 16.79 -21.77 4.34
C PRO A 6 18.22 -21.42 3.93
N LYS A 7 18.86 -22.32 3.17
CA LYS A 7 20.24 -22.17 2.69
C LYS A 7 20.31 -22.29 1.17
N CYS A 8 21.21 -21.54 0.56
CA CYS A 8 21.47 -21.60 -0.87
C CYS A 8 22.09 -22.96 -1.24
N PRO A 9 21.58 -23.68 -2.25
CA PRO A 9 22.12 -24.99 -2.64
C PRO A 9 23.50 -24.90 -3.29
N VAL A 10 23.94 -23.71 -3.73
CA VAL A 10 25.22 -23.50 -4.40
C VAL A 10 26.32 -23.02 -3.45
N CYS A 11 26.05 -21.95 -2.67
CA CYS A 11 27.07 -21.34 -1.80
C CYS A 11 26.89 -21.66 -0.30
N SER A 12 25.83 -22.40 0.08
CA SER A 12 25.47 -22.70 1.48
C SER A 12 25.17 -21.49 2.38
N GLY A 13 25.13 -20.27 1.84
CA GLY A 13 24.74 -19.05 2.55
C GLY A 13 23.26 -19.05 2.94
N VAL A 14 22.89 -18.20 3.90
CA VAL A 14 21.49 -18.04 4.34
C VAL A 14 20.70 -17.29 3.25
N VAL A 15 19.53 -17.82 2.89
CA VAL A 15 18.64 -17.16 1.91
C VAL A 15 17.81 -16.11 2.62
N LYS A 16 17.99 -14.84 2.25
CA LYS A 16 17.11 -13.75 2.65
C LYS A 16 15.98 -13.64 1.62
N PRO A 17 14.70 -13.58 2.04
CA PRO A 17 13.61 -13.17 1.14
C PRO A 17 13.87 -11.77 0.59
N ASP A 18 13.28 -11.49 -0.58
CA ASP A 18 13.38 -10.16 -1.22
C ASP A 18 12.44 -9.18 -0.51
N ILE A 19 12.83 -8.79 0.70
CA ILE A 19 12.16 -7.81 1.57
C ILE A 19 13.21 -6.90 2.18
N ILE A 20 12.86 -5.65 2.43
CA ILE A 20 13.76 -4.66 3.02
C ILE A 20 13.73 -4.77 4.54
N PHE A 21 14.90 -5.00 5.15
CA PHE A 21 15.08 -4.92 6.59
C PHE A 21 15.45 -3.49 7.00
N PHE A 22 15.21 -3.16 8.27
CA PHE A 22 15.64 -1.87 8.80
C PHE A 22 17.14 -1.65 8.62
N GLY A 23 17.50 -0.51 8.04
CA GLY A 23 18.87 -0.13 7.74
C GLY A 23 19.39 -0.58 6.38
N GLU A 24 18.61 -1.36 5.61
CA GLU A 24 18.91 -1.61 4.21
C GLU A 24 18.42 -0.46 3.32
N GLU A 25 19.12 -0.26 2.20
CA GLU A 25 18.69 0.70 1.20
C GLU A 25 17.44 0.21 0.47
N LEU A 26 16.57 1.15 0.14
CA LEU A 26 15.40 0.85 -0.66
C LEU A 26 15.80 0.53 -2.11
N PRO A 27 15.06 -0.33 -2.81
CA PRO A 27 15.29 -0.62 -4.20
C PRO A 27 15.20 0.65 -5.05
N HIS A 28 16.08 0.75 -6.04
CA HIS A 28 16.13 1.89 -6.95
C HIS A 28 14.78 2.21 -7.62
N ARG A 29 13.94 1.19 -7.84
CA ARG A 29 12.60 1.34 -8.42
C ARG A 29 11.73 2.33 -7.66
N PHE A 30 11.88 2.41 -6.33
CA PHE A 30 11.12 3.33 -5.49
C PHE A 30 11.36 4.79 -5.88
N PHE A 31 12.63 5.14 -6.08
CA PHE A 31 13.02 6.51 -6.38
C PHE A 31 12.58 6.96 -7.77
N LEU A 32 12.38 6.01 -8.70
CA LEU A 32 11.86 6.30 -10.04
C LEU A 32 10.41 6.79 -9.98
N HIS A 33 9.61 6.31 -9.03
CA HIS A 33 8.20 6.69 -8.91
C HIS A 33 7.97 8.02 -8.17
N LEU A 34 9.02 8.60 -7.58
CA LEU A 34 8.92 9.92 -6.93
C LEU A 34 8.52 11.02 -7.92
N THR A 35 8.82 10.86 -9.20
CA THR A 35 8.44 11.82 -10.25
C THR A 35 6.94 11.83 -10.55
N ASP A 36 6.20 10.81 -10.11
CA ASP A 36 4.77 10.68 -10.36
C ASP A 36 3.95 11.58 -9.41
N PHE A 37 4.47 11.83 -8.19
CA PHE A 37 3.77 12.60 -7.15
C PHE A 37 3.49 14.06 -7.54
N PRO A 38 4.43 14.81 -8.14
CA PRO A 38 4.14 16.15 -8.64
C PRO A 38 3.10 16.21 -9.77
N MET A 39 2.79 15.08 -10.41
CA MET A 39 1.81 14.99 -11.51
C MET A 39 0.46 14.45 -11.07
N ALA A 40 0.34 13.97 -9.83
CA ALA A 40 -0.91 13.43 -9.29
C ALA A 40 -1.94 14.53 -9.04
N ASP A 41 -3.21 14.23 -9.34
CA ASP A 41 -4.35 15.12 -9.08
C ASP A 41 -5.11 14.77 -7.79
N LEU A 42 -4.84 13.58 -7.21
CA LEU A 42 -5.43 13.06 -5.99
C LEU A 42 -4.49 12.02 -5.37
N LEU A 43 -4.34 12.03 -4.05
CA LEU A 43 -3.57 11.01 -3.32
C LEU A 43 -4.46 10.24 -2.34
N PHE A 44 -4.58 8.92 -2.53
CA PHE A 44 -5.14 8.02 -1.52
C PHE A 44 -4.03 7.45 -0.64
N ILE A 45 -4.21 7.54 0.67
CA ILE A 45 -3.35 6.94 1.69
C ILE A 45 -4.22 5.97 2.48
N VAL A 46 -3.90 4.68 2.42
CA VAL A 46 -4.78 3.62 2.92
C VAL A 46 -4.00 2.69 3.83
N GLY A 47 -4.51 2.46 5.05
CA GLY A 47 -4.04 1.41 5.95
C GLY A 47 -2.56 1.49 6.37
N THR A 48 -2.06 2.68 6.72
CA THR A 48 -0.65 2.89 7.10
C THR A 48 -0.52 3.82 8.30
N SER A 49 0.54 3.64 9.12
CA SER A 49 0.88 4.55 10.23
C SER A 49 1.69 5.77 9.80
N LEU A 50 2.28 5.75 8.60
CA LEU A 50 3.22 6.79 8.12
C LEU A 50 4.36 7.08 9.11
N GLU A 51 4.95 6.06 9.72
CA GLU A 51 6.04 6.21 10.71
C GLU A 51 7.43 5.89 10.15
N VAL A 52 7.51 5.13 9.05
CA VAL A 52 8.78 4.64 8.51
C VAL A 52 9.23 5.52 7.35
N GLU A 53 10.41 6.11 7.47
CA GLU A 53 11.03 6.89 6.39
C GLU A 53 11.84 6.00 5.43
N PRO A 54 12.01 6.42 4.16
CA PRO A 54 11.51 7.65 3.52
C PRO A 54 10.05 7.56 3.03
N PHE A 55 9.34 6.46 3.33
CA PHE A 55 7.99 6.23 2.85
C PHE A 55 6.98 7.25 3.39
N ALA A 56 7.05 7.54 4.70
CA ALA A 56 6.15 8.50 5.36
C ALA A 56 6.18 9.89 4.69
N SER A 57 7.34 10.32 4.21
CA SER A 57 7.51 11.59 3.50
C SER A 57 6.71 11.68 2.19
N LEU A 58 6.32 10.56 1.57
CA LEU A 58 5.52 10.56 0.34
C LEU A 58 4.15 11.21 0.51
N ALA A 59 3.58 11.17 1.72
CA ALA A 59 2.32 11.85 2.02
C ALA A 59 2.42 13.37 1.78
N GLY A 60 3.63 13.95 1.83
CA GLY A 60 3.90 15.35 1.53
C GLY A 60 4.51 15.62 0.15
N ALA A 61 4.67 14.60 -0.71
CA ALA A 61 5.34 14.74 -2.00
C ALA A 61 4.43 15.31 -3.11
N VAL A 62 3.11 15.31 -2.90
CA VAL A 62 2.13 15.95 -3.81
C VAL A 62 2.08 17.46 -3.61
N ARG A 63 1.61 18.20 -4.63
CA ARG A 63 1.43 19.66 -4.56
C ARG A 63 0.39 20.00 -3.49
N GLY A 64 0.54 21.13 -2.78
CA GLY A 64 -0.41 21.52 -1.73
C GLY A 64 -1.84 21.84 -2.18
N SER A 65 -2.10 21.93 -3.50
CA SER A 65 -3.45 22.04 -4.06
C SER A 65 -4.12 20.69 -4.26
N VAL A 66 -3.36 19.59 -4.27
CA VAL A 66 -3.84 18.23 -4.54
C VAL A 66 -4.51 17.69 -3.28
N PRO A 67 -5.80 17.29 -3.35
CA PRO A 67 -6.47 16.68 -2.21
C PRO A 67 -5.79 15.37 -1.81
N ARG A 68 -5.76 15.10 -0.51
CA ARG A 68 -5.27 13.84 0.04
C ARG A 68 -6.37 13.18 0.86
N VAL A 69 -6.63 11.91 0.59
CA VAL A 69 -7.66 11.12 1.26
C VAL A 69 -7.00 10.03 2.08
N LEU A 70 -7.14 10.12 3.39
CA LEU A 70 -6.71 9.09 4.34
C LEU A 70 -7.87 8.15 4.64
N ILE A 71 -7.70 6.85 4.35
CA ILE A 71 -8.61 5.79 4.79
C ILE A 71 -7.83 4.92 5.77
N ASN A 72 -8.04 5.13 7.06
CA ASN A 72 -7.25 4.47 8.08
C ASN A 72 -8.02 4.34 9.40
N ARG A 73 -7.57 3.47 10.30
CA ARG A 73 -8.19 3.37 11.62
C ARG A 73 -8.05 4.66 12.43
N ASP A 74 -6.85 5.24 12.39
CA ASP A 74 -6.46 6.40 13.19
C ASP A 74 -5.89 7.51 12.30
N LEU A 75 -5.97 8.77 12.74
CA LEU A 75 -5.25 9.87 12.09
C LEU A 75 -3.74 9.68 12.26
N VAL A 76 -2.98 9.91 11.20
CA VAL A 76 -1.54 9.61 11.17
C VAL A 76 -0.72 10.67 10.43
N GLY A 77 0.57 10.75 10.76
CA GLY A 77 1.54 11.58 10.05
C GLY A 77 1.12 13.04 9.86
N PRO A 78 1.22 13.60 8.63
CA PRO A 78 0.83 14.98 8.36
C PRO A 78 -0.63 15.32 8.69
N PHE A 79 -1.55 14.35 8.69
CA PHE A 79 -2.97 14.58 9.00
C PHE A 79 -3.20 14.94 10.47
N VAL A 80 -2.26 14.62 11.36
CA VAL A 80 -2.29 15.02 12.77
C VAL A 80 -1.58 16.35 12.99
N VAL A 81 -0.39 16.49 12.40
CA VAL A 81 0.55 17.58 12.76
C VAL A 81 0.41 18.80 11.85
N ARG A 82 0.07 18.61 10.58
CA ARG A 82 0.05 19.64 9.52
C ARG A 82 -1.03 19.33 8.49
N SER A 83 -2.27 19.17 8.96
CA SER A 83 -3.41 18.91 8.10
C SER A 83 -3.65 20.09 7.14
N GLN A 84 -3.92 19.79 5.88
CA GLN A 84 -4.24 20.75 4.84
C GLN A 84 -5.77 20.93 4.74
N HIS A 85 -6.20 22.09 4.24
CA HIS A 85 -7.62 22.42 4.10
C HIS A 85 -8.41 21.48 3.16
N ASN A 86 -7.71 20.78 2.27
CA ASN A 86 -8.23 19.83 1.29
C ASN A 86 -7.93 18.37 1.66
N ASP A 87 -7.44 18.12 2.88
CA ASP A 87 -7.31 16.75 3.39
C ASP A 87 -8.67 16.22 3.84
N VAL A 88 -8.92 14.95 3.52
CA VAL A 88 -10.10 14.21 3.96
C VAL A 88 -9.64 12.96 4.69
N ALA A 89 -10.26 12.67 5.83
CA ALA A 89 -9.99 11.45 6.59
C ALA A 89 -11.27 10.64 6.82
N GLU A 90 -11.31 9.43 6.29
CA GLU A 90 -12.30 8.40 6.62
C GLU A 90 -11.69 7.46 7.66
N LEU A 91 -12.16 7.60 8.90
CA LEU A 91 -11.62 6.84 10.03
C LEU A 91 -12.43 5.59 10.31
N GLY A 92 -11.74 4.47 10.55
CA GLY A 92 -12.35 3.21 10.94
C GLY A 92 -11.76 2.01 10.20
N ASP A 93 -12.60 1.01 9.93
CA ASP A 93 -12.18 -0.14 9.15
C ASP A 93 -11.88 0.26 7.70
N VAL A 94 -10.74 -0.22 7.19
CA VAL A 94 -10.25 0.13 5.84
C VAL A 94 -11.18 -0.40 4.76
N ILE A 95 -11.74 -1.60 4.95
CA ILE A 95 -12.63 -2.23 3.96
C ILE A 95 -13.91 -1.40 3.88
N SER A 96 -14.52 -1.05 5.01
CA SER A 96 -15.69 -0.17 5.04
C SER A 96 -15.44 1.20 4.40
N GLY A 97 -14.25 1.79 4.65
CA GLY A 97 -13.87 3.05 4.01
C GLY A 97 -13.74 2.94 2.48
N VAL A 98 -13.14 1.86 1.99
CA VAL A 98 -13.05 1.58 0.54
C VAL A 98 -14.44 1.32 -0.06
N GLU A 99 -15.30 0.55 0.61
CA GLU A 99 -16.67 0.29 0.15
C GLU A 99 -17.48 1.58 0.01
N LYS A 100 -17.31 2.53 0.95
CA LYS A 100 -17.94 3.85 0.87
C LYS A 100 -17.47 4.65 -0.35
N VAL A 101 -16.17 4.66 -0.64
CA VAL A 101 -15.63 5.31 -1.85
C VAL A 101 -16.21 4.68 -3.11
N VAL A 102 -16.24 3.36 -3.16
CA VAL A 102 -16.77 2.59 -4.30
C VAL A 102 -18.26 2.85 -4.51
N GLU A 103 -19.03 2.95 -3.43
CA GLU A 103 -20.46 3.28 -3.50
C GLU A 103 -20.68 4.72 -4.01
N LEU A 104 -19.89 5.69 -3.54
CA LEU A 104 -19.94 7.07 -4.03
C LEU A 104 -19.58 7.21 -5.51
N LEU A 105 -18.70 6.34 -6.02
CA LEU A 105 -18.31 6.28 -7.42
C LEU A 105 -19.27 5.47 -8.29
N GLY A 106 -20.22 4.74 -7.69
CA GLY A 106 -21.14 3.86 -8.41
C GLY A 106 -20.47 2.60 -8.96
N TRP A 107 -19.39 2.12 -8.33
CA TRP A 107 -18.59 0.97 -8.79
C TRP A 107 -18.87 -0.31 -7.99
N LYS A 108 -19.96 -0.34 -7.25
CA LYS A 108 -20.24 -1.41 -6.27
C LYS A 108 -20.36 -2.78 -6.95
N GLU A 109 -21.14 -2.86 -8.01
CA GLU A 109 -21.37 -4.09 -8.76
C GLU A 109 -20.08 -4.57 -9.44
N GLU A 110 -19.35 -3.65 -10.09
CA GLU A 110 -18.09 -3.96 -10.76
C GLU A 110 -17.04 -4.50 -9.80
N LEU A 111 -16.88 -3.88 -8.62
CA LEU A 111 -15.95 -4.36 -7.61
C LEU A 111 -16.36 -5.73 -7.07
N GLN A 112 -17.66 -5.97 -6.84
CA GLN A 112 -18.15 -7.26 -6.35
C GLN A 112 -17.91 -8.39 -7.37
N GLU A 113 -18.14 -8.13 -8.65
CA GLU A 113 -17.84 -9.07 -9.74
C GLU A 113 -16.34 -9.37 -9.82
N LEU A 114 -15.50 -8.34 -9.72
CA LEU A 114 -14.05 -8.49 -9.70
C LEU A 114 -13.59 -9.35 -8.52
N ILE A 115 -14.07 -9.05 -7.31
CA ILE A 115 -13.74 -9.82 -6.09
C ILE A 115 -14.18 -11.28 -6.25
N LYS A 116 -15.38 -11.54 -6.78
CA LYS A 116 -15.87 -12.90 -7.00
C LYS A 116 -14.97 -13.66 -7.98
N LYS A 117 -14.66 -13.05 -9.11
CA LYS A 117 -13.81 -13.62 -10.16
C LYS A 117 -12.40 -13.94 -9.64
N GLU A 118 -11.78 -13.05 -8.87
CA GLU A 118 -10.45 -13.29 -8.31
C GLU A 118 -10.48 -14.35 -7.19
N LYS A 119 -11.52 -14.39 -6.34
CA LYS A 119 -11.68 -15.47 -5.34
C LYS A 119 -11.79 -16.85 -5.98
N GLU A 120 -12.49 -16.96 -7.11
CA GLU A 120 -12.61 -18.21 -7.87
C GLU A 120 -11.25 -18.67 -8.42
N LYS A 121 -10.38 -17.75 -8.87
CA LYS A 121 -9.02 -18.08 -9.32
C LYS A 121 -8.12 -18.53 -8.17
N VAL A 122 -8.19 -17.86 -7.02
CA VAL A 122 -7.37 -18.19 -5.85
C VAL A 122 -7.75 -19.55 -5.26
N GLY A 123 -9.01 -19.99 -5.39
CA GLY A 123 -9.44 -21.35 -5.04
C GLY A 123 -8.77 -22.48 -5.84
N HIS A 124 -8.08 -22.16 -6.94
CA HIS A 124 -7.36 -23.11 -7.80
C HIS A 124 -5.83 -23.00 -7.71
N PHE A 125 -5.28 -22.07 -6.92
CA PHE A 125 -3.84 -21.82 -6.87
C PHE A 125 -3.28 -21.85 -5.45
N ASP A 126 -2.29 -22.72 -5.26
CA ASP A 126 -1.37 -22.79 -4.13
C ASP A 126 -0.88 -21.38 -3.76
N LEU A 127 -0.80 -21.08 -2.46
CA LEU A 127 -0.59 -19.75 -1.84
C LEU A 127 0.73 -19.02 -2.20
N LYS A 128 1.41 -19.41 -3.28
CA LYS A 128 2.72 -18.89 -3.71
C LYS A 128 2.67 -17.93 -4.89
N THR A 129 1.50 -17.66 -5.49
CA THR A 129 1.38 -16.79 -6.67
C THR A 129 0.19 -15.83 -6.57
N LEU A 130 0.17 -14.98 -5.54
CA LEU A 130 -0.77 -13.86 -5.45
C LEU A 130 -0.07 -12.56 -5.90
N PRO A 131 -0.40 -11.99 -7.06
CA PRO A 131 -0.37 -10.55 -7.21
C PRO A 131 -1.70 -10.01 -6.67
N LEU A 132 -1.72 -9.60 -5.40
CA LEU A 132 -2.81 -8.78 -4.86
C LEU A 132 -2.67 -7.36 -5.43
N ALA A 133 -3.02 -7.19 -6.70
CA ALA A 133 -3.16 -5.89 -7.31
C ALA A 133 -4.59 -5.38 -7.02
N LEU A 134 -4.71 -4.57 -5.98
CA LEU A 134 -5.39 -3.27 -5.93
C LEU A 134 -5.51 -2.89 -4.44
N PHE A 135 -5.10 -1.66 -4.11
CA PHE A 135 -5.11 -0.99 -2.79
C PHE A 135 -3.85 -0.99 -1.91
N LEU A 136 -2.73 -1.58 -2.35
CA LEU A 136 -1.48 -1.56 -1.57
C LEU A 136 -0.25 -1.24 -2.42
N PHE A 137 -0.35 -0.28 -3.34
CA PHE A 137 0.75 0.09 -4.24
C PHE A 137 1.88 0.90 -3.57
N CYS A 138 2.02 0.80 -2.26
CA CYS A 138 2.96 1.64 -1.52
C CYS A 138 3.74 0.89 -0.42
N TRP A 139 3.33 -0.30 0.02
CA TRP A 139 4.03 -0.98 1.13
C TRP A 139 4.83 -2.24 0.73
N LEU A 140 4.62 -2.85 -0.44
CA LEU A 140 5.25 -4.14 -0.76
C LEU A 140 6.21 -4.18 -1.97
N GLU A 141 6.43 -3.05 -2.65
CA GLU A 141 7.49 -2.92 -3.66
C GLU A 141 8.58 -1.91 -3.28
N LEU A 142 8.60 -1.57 -1.98
CA LEU A 142 9.75 -1.06 -1.28
C LEU A 142 10.57 -2.21 -0.74
#